data_AF-I3RZU8-F1
#
_entry.id   AF-I3RZU8-F1
#
_cell.length_a   1.000
_cell.length_b   1.000
_cell.length_c   1.000
_cell.angle_alpha   90.00
_cell.angle_beta   90.00
_cell.angle_gamma   90.00
#
_symmetry.space_group_name_H-M   'P 1'
#
loop_
_entity.id
_entity.type
_entity.pdbx_description
1 polymer ?
#
loop_
_entity_poly.entity_id
_entity_poly.type
_entity_poly.pdbx_seq_one_letter_code
_entity_poly.pdbx_strand_id
1 'polypeptide(L)'
;MSLVLPWVGKLFGTALSTYLTGLVGAALLAPVVNFWWPDLPANLTAEAYSQWKLHDQWALRVAHYTPWLTYWWNTQRWFPIISVISGSPDILSKQDKELVTKFMDNKENYVEQVRQQGEYESLHRDINIGFGKWEYTPLDLQNPFPNNEGSVHLWQGDEDIMVPVTLQRYIAQNLPWVHYHELSGSGHLFPHADGVSETIIKLLLGVK
;
A
#
# COMPACT_ATOMS: atom_id res chain seq x y z
N MET A 1 16.49 -2.93 19.95
CA MET A 1 15.36 -3.86 19.77
C MET A 1 14.36 -3.13 18.90
N SER A 2 14.26 -3.54 17.64
CA SER A 2 13.73 -2.71 16.54
C SER A 2 12.19 -2.65 16.58
N LEU A 3 11.63 -1.44 16.71
CA LEU A 3 10.29 -1.21 17.24
C LEU A 3 9.15 -1.09 16.22
N VAL A 4 9.36 -1.33 14.92
CA VAL A 4 8.29 -1.08 13.93
C VAL A 4 8.40 -2.07 12.76
N LEU A 5 8.88 -3.30 12.99
CA LEU A 5 9.33 -4.18 11.91
C LEU A 5 8.40 -5.35 11.52
N PRO A 6 7.09 -5.15 11.20
CA PRO A 6 6.36 -6.17 10.45
C PRO A 6 5.44 -5.64 9.32
N TRP A 7 5.83 -4.57 8.63
CA TRP A 7 4.99 -3.93 7.62
C TRP A 7 5.08 -4.52 6.21
N VAL A 8 6.15 -5.21 5.86
CA VAL A 8 6.48 -5.36 4.43
C VAL A 8 5.77 -6.56 3.77
N GLY A 9 5.25 -7.52 4.54
CA GLY A 9 4.53 -8.68 3.98
C GLY A 9 3.07 -8.43 3.59
N LYS A 10 2.62 -7.18 3.69
CA LYS A 10 1.34 -6.70 3.14
C LYS A 10 1.46 -5.45 2.28
N LEU A 11 2.58 -4.73 2.33
CA LEU A 11 2.79 -3.52 1.51
C LEU A 11 3.07 -3.83 0.04
N PHE A 12 3.47 -5.07 -0.26
CA PHE A 12 3.85 -5.40 -1.62
C PHE A 12 3.28 -6.74 -2.10
N GLY A 13 3.04 -7.68 -1.18
CA GLY A 13 2.32 -8.91 -1.45
C GLY A 13 0.85 -8.59 -1.54
N THR A 14 0.40 -8.12 -2.70
CA THR A 14 -1.02 -7.92 -3.01
C THR A 14 -1.78 -7.11 -1.94
N ALA A 15 -1.64 -5.79 -1.96
CA ALA A 15 -2.68 -4.90 -1.44
C ALA A 15 -3.48 -4.30 -2.62
N LEU A 16 -3.85 -5.05 -3.66
CA LEU A 16 -5.00 -5.97 -3.69
C LEU A 16 -5.13 -6.87 -2.45
N SER A 17 -5.55 -6.28 -1.32
CA SER A 17 -6.36 -7.04 -0.36
C SER A 17 -7.74 -7.16 -0.99
N THR A 18 -7.81 -7.80 -2.15
CA THR A 18 -9.04 -8.33 -2.69
C THR A 18 -9.49 -9.36 -1.68
N TYR A 19 -10.36 -8.94 -0.77
CA TYR A 19 -11.39 -9.85 -0.27
C TYR A 19 -12.25 -10.21 -1.49
N LEU A 20 -11.76 -11.11 -2.35
CA LEU A 20 -12.57 -11.82 -3.34
C LEU A 20 -13.36 -12.88 -2.58
N THR A 21 -14.19 -12.44 -1.64
CA THR A 21 -15.20 -13.28 -1.03
C THR A 21 -16.34 -13.34 -2.02
N GLY A 22 -16.36 -14.36 -2.88
CA GLY A 22 -17.52 -14.75 -3.68
C GLY A 22 -18.32 -13.57 -4.26
N LEU A 23 -17.67 -12.75 -5.10
CA LEU A 23 -18.25 -11.76 -6.02
C LEU A 23 -19.37 -10.86 -5.46
N VAL A 24 -19.20 -10.24 -4.29
CA VAL A 24 -20.04 -9.08 -3.90
C VAL A 24 -19.34 -7.74 -4.18
N GLY A 25 -18.00 -7.73 -4.27
CA GLY A 25 -17.23 -6.56 -4.64
C GLY A 25 -15.73 -6.73 -4.37
N ALA A 26 -14.97 -5.63 -4.47
CA ALA A 26 -13.58 -5.54 -4.03
C ALA A 26 -13.34 -4.23 -3.28
N ALA A 27 -12.50 -4.26 -2.23
CA ALA A 27 -12.05 -3.06 -1.52
C ALA A 27 -10.52 -3.01 -1.47
N LEU A 28 -9.94 -1.93 -2.01
CA LEU A 28 -8.52 -1.63 -1.96
C LEU A 28 -8.30 -0.59 -0.86
N LEU A 29 -7.37 -0.86 0.06
CA LEU A 29 -7.09 0.00 1.21
C LEU A 29 -5.66 0.52 1.10
N ALA A 30 -5.50 1.83 0.94
CA ALA A 30 -4.23 2.53 0.68
C ALA A 30 -3.27 1.74 -0.24
N PRO A 31 -3.69 1.40 -1.48
CA PRO A 31 -2.88 0.54 -2.34
C PRO A 31 -1.57 1.24 -2.72
N VAL A 32 -0.44 0.53 -2.67
CA VAL A 32 0.83 1.11 -3.14
C VAL A 32 0.77 1.40 -4.63
N VAL A 33 1.35 2.53 -5.04
CA VAL A 33 1.39 2.98 -6.43
C VAL A 33 2.80 2.85 -6.98
N ASN A 34 2.94 2.32 -8.20
CA ASN A 34 4.21 2.29 -8.91
C ASN A 34 4.43 3.61 -9.66
N PHE A 35 5.48 4.36 -9.30
CA PHE A 35 5.83 5.63 -9.94
C PHE A 35 6.31 5.49 -11.40
N TRP A 36 6.64 4.26 -11.83
CA TRP A 36 7.10 3.93 -13.16
C TRP A 36 6.04 3.27 -14.04
N TRP A 37 4.76 3.25 -13.62
CA TRP A 37 3.69 2.80 -14.50
C TRP A 37 3.63 3.65 -15.77
N PRO A 38 3.42 3.01 -16.94
CA PRO A 38 3.21 3.75 -18.18
C PRO A 38 1.96 4.63 -18.07
N ASP A 39 1.90 5.68 -18.88
CA ASP A 39 0.75 6.56 -19.06
C ASP A 39 0.29 7.37 -17.83
N LEU A 40 0.99 7.27 -16.69
CA LEU A 40 0.83 8.21 -15.59
C LEU A 40 1.49 9.56 -15.90
N PRO A 41 0.87 10.70 -15.57
CA PRO A 41 1.47 12.01 -15.78
C PRO A 41 2.78 12.17 -15.01
N ALA A 42 3.85 12.49 -15.74
CA ALA A 42 5.21 12.58 -15.18
C ALA A 42 5.34 13.62 -14.05
N ASN A 43 4.54 14.69 -14.09
CA ASN A 43 4.50 15.69 -13.03
C ASN A 43 3.93 15.12 -11.72
N LEU A 44 2.85 14.32 -11.81
CA LEU A 44 2.21 13.70 -10.65
C LEU A 44 3.07 12.59 -10.06
N THR A 45 3.70 11.77 -10.90
CA THR A 45 4.62 10.73 -10.41
C THR A 45 5.85 11.34 -9.76
N ALA A 46 6.42 12.41 -10.33
CA ALA A 46 7.53 13.14 -9.72
C ALA A 46 7.14 13.80 -8.39
N GLU A 47 5.97 14.42 -8.31
CA GLU A 47 5.45 15.01 -7.08
C GLU A 47 5.31 13.94 -5.99
N ALA A 48 4.57 12.86 -6.26
CA ALA A 48 4.33 11.79 -5.29
C ALA A 48 5.64 11.11 -4.86
N TYR A 49 6.55 10.86 -5.81
CA TYR A 49 7.86 10.27 -5.53
C TYR A 49 8.73 11.17 -4.66
N SER A 50 8.66 12.50 -4.85
CA SER A 50 9.43 13.47 -4.08
C SER A 50 8.99 13.58 -2.61
N GLN A 51 7.76 13.17 -2.30
CA GLN A 51 7.25 13.15 -0.92
C GLN A 51 7.89 12.04 -0.07
N TRP A 52 8.40 10.98 -0.71
CA TRP A 52 9.11 9.92 -0.01
C TRP A 52 10.49 10.37 0.46
N LYS A 53 10.99 9.74 1.52
CA LYS A 53 12.35 10.03 2.01
C LYS A 53 13.38 9.69 0.93
N LEU A 54 14.47 10.46 0.88
CA LEU A 54 15.50 10.30 -0.16
C LEU A 54 16.10 8.89 -0.21
N HIS A 55 16.30 8.22 0.93
CA HIS A 55 16.82 6.85 0.94
C HIS A 55 15.79 5.83 0.42
N ASP A 56 14.49 6.04 0.68
CA ASP A 56 13.42 5.21 0.12
C ASP A 56 13.36 5.38 -1.40
N GLN A 57 13.46 6.63 -1.88
CA GLN A 57 13.57 6.93 -3.29
C GLN A 57 14.71 6.14 -3.96
N TRP A 58 15.92 6.14 -3.37
CA TRP A 58 17.05 5.36 -3.89
C TRP A 58 16.82 3.85 -3.84
N ALA A 59 16.30 3.33 -2.73
CA ALA A 59 16.03 1.91 -2.58
C ALA A 59 14.98 1.42 -3.60
N LEU A 60 13.96 2.23 -3.89
CA LEU A 60 13.00 1.92 -4.94
C LEU A 60 13.59 1.96 -6.34
N ARG A 61 14.55 2.87 -6.62
CA ARG A 61 15.28 2.84 -7.89
C ARG A 61 16.07 1.55 -8.04
N VAL A 62 16.65 1.03 -6.96
CA VAL A 62 17.33 -0.28 -6.98
C VAL A 62 16.33 -1.39 -7.31
N ALA A 63 15.15 -1.38 -6.68
CA ALA A 63 14.09 -2.33 -7.00
C ALA A 63 13.62 -2.26 -8.46
N HIS A 64 13.50 -1.06 -9.01
CA HIS A 64 13.03 -0.86 -10.38
C HIS A 64 14.09 -1.21 -11.44
N TYR A 65 15.32 -0.71 -11.28
CA TYR A 65 16.35 -0.80 -12.31
C TYR A 65 17.26 -2.03 -12.16
N THR A 66 17.46 -2.51 -10.94
CA THR A 66 18.36 -3.61 -10.61
C THR A 66 17.75 -4.54 -9.55
N PRO A 67 16.58 -5.17 -9.81
CA PRO A 67 15.80 -5.90 -8.79
C PRO A 67 16.56 -7.05 -8.10
N TRP A 68 17.60 -7.60 -8.75
CA TRP A 68 18.46 -8.62 -8.17
C TRP A 68 19.31 -8.11 -6.99
N LEU A 69 19.48 -6.78 -6.85
CA LEU A 69 20.15 -6.14 -5.72
C LEU A 69 19.21 -5.74 -4.58
N THR A 70 17.89 -5.86 -4.73
CA THR A 70 16.92 -5.36 -3.73
C THR A 70 17.11 -5.98 -2.36
N TYR A 71 17.34 -7.29 -2.30
CA TYR A 71 17.63 -7.99 -1.05
C TYR A 71 18.96 -7.54 -0.43
N TRP A 72 20.01 -7.46 -1.25
CA TRP A 72 21.30 -6.98 -0.78
C TRP A 72 21.17 -5.55 -0.24
N TRP A 73 20.55 -4.64 -0.97
CA TRP A 73 20.38 -3.24 -0.55
C TRP A 73 19.67 -3.12 0.80
N ASN A 74 18.58 -3.86 0.99
CA ASN A 74 17.74 -3.77 2.18
C ASN A 74 18.20 -4.63 3.36
N THR A 75 19.37 -5.28 3.25
CA THR A 75 20.05 -5.98 4.36
C THR A 75 21.30 -5.24 4.84
N GLN A 76 21.62 -4.10 4.24
CA GLN A 76 22.78 -3.29 4.59
C GLN A 76 22.61 -2.54 5.92
N ARG A 77 23.73 -2.36 6.64
CA ARG A 77 23.78 -1.63 7.93
C ARG A 77 24.49 -0.27 7.88
N TRP A 78 25.15 0.03 6.76
CA TRP A 78 25.99 1.21 6.57
C TRP A 78 25.23 2.40 5.99
N PHE A 79 24.01 2.17 5.50
CA PHE A 79 23.07 3.21 5.09
C PHE A 79 21.63 2.78 5.44
N PRO A 80 20.67 3.72 5.48
CA PRO A 80 19.27 3.41 5.76
C PRO A 80 18.66 2.53 4.66
N ILE A 81 18.05 1.41 5.08
CA ILE A 81 17.18 0.58 4.24
C ILE A 81 15.79 1.23 4.10
N ILE A 82 14.88 0.66 3.32
CA ILE A 82 13.52 1.19 3.18
C ILE A 82 12.87 1.41 4.55
N SER A 83 12.29 2.58 4.77
CA SER A 83 11.67 3.01 6.03
C SER A 83 10.60 2.03 6.51
N VAL A 84 9.77 1.52 5.60
CA VAL A 84 8.77 0.48 5.89
C VAL A 84 9.42 -0.82 6.36
N ILE A 85 10.55 -1.22 5.75
CA ILE A 85 11.30 -2.40 6.19
C ILE A 85 11.94 -2.14 7.53
N SER A 86 12.65 -1.04 7.73
CA SER A 86 13.28 -0.73 9.02
C SER A 86 12.28 -0.50 10.14
N GLY A 87 11.05 -0.17 9.78
CA GLY A 87 10.08 0.31 10.72
C GLY A 87 10.45 1.70 11.24
N SER A 88 10.44 2.70 10.35
CA SER A 88 10.63 4.07 10.80
C SER A 88 9.32 4.60 11.40
N PRO A 89 9.33 5.25 12.58
CA PRO A 89 8.14 5.94 13.08
C PRO A 89 7.85 7.25 12.33
N ASP A 90 8.79 7.74 11.53
CA ASP A 90 8.62 9.00 10.79
C ASP A 90 7.72 8.86 9.55
N ILE A 91 7.43 7.62 9.14
CA ILE A 91 6.47 7.33 8.05
C ILE A 91 5.04 7.16 8.59
N LEU A 92 4.82 7.48 9.87
CA LEU A 92 3.49 7.44 10.50
C LEU A 92 2.93 8.86 10.58
N SER A 93 1.69 9.04 10.10
CA SER A 93 0.90 10.25 10.32
C SER A 93 0.58 10.45 11.80
N LYS A 94 -0.11 11.54 12.13
CA LYS A 94 -0.59 11.77 13.50
C LYS A 94 -1.54 10.66 13.95
N GLN A 95 -2.55 10.35 13.13
CA GLN A 95 -3.52 9.29 13.44
C GLN A 95 -2.83 7.92 13.56
N ASP A 96 -1.87 7.61 12.68
CA ASP A 96 -1.16 6.33 12.72
C ASP A 96 -0.43 6.12 14.05
N LYS A 97 0.15 7.19 14.62
CA LYS A 97 0.82 7.15 15.93
C LYS A 97 -0.16 6.87 17.08
N GLU A 98 -1.39 7.33 16.97
CA GLU A 98 -2.45 7.05 17.95
C GLU A 98 -2.96 5.60 17.84
N LEU A 99 -2.96 5.03 16.62
CA LEU A 99 -3.45 3.68 16.34
C LEU A 99 -2.39 2.58 16.49
N VAL A 100 -1.10 2.93 16.48
CA VAL A 100 0.00 1.95 16.44
C VAL A 100 -0.04 0.98 17.62
N THR A 101 -0.44 1.43 18.81
CA THR A 101 -0.54 0.58 20.01
C THR A 101 -1.66 -0.45 19.89
N LYS A 102 -2.88 -0.01 19.53
CA LYS A 102 -4.03 -0.89 19.23
C LYS A 102 -3.68 -1.95 18.18
N PHE A 103 -2.88 -1.55 17.19
CA PHE A 103 -2.40 -2.45 16.15
C PHE A 103 -1.34 -3.45 16.67
N MET A 104 -0.46 -3.02 17.58
CA MET A 104 0.63 -3.84 18.13
C MET A 104 0.15 -4.89 19.14
N ASP A 105 -0.93 -4.62 19.88
CA ASP A 105 -1.47 -5.58 20.87
C ASP A 105 -2.02 -6.87 20.23
N ASN A 106 -2.37 -6.83 18.94
CA ASN A 106 -2.93 -7.97 18.20
C ASN A 106 -1.88 -8.84 17.47
N LYS A 107 -0.57 -8.62 17.69
CA LYS A 107 0.44 -8.83 16.64
C LYS A 107 1.47 -9.94 16.86
N GLU A 108 1.74 -10.37 18.09
CA GLU A 108 2.88 -11.28 18.36
C GLU A 108 2.81 -12.60 17.54
N ASN A 109 1.62 -13.10 17.24
CA ASN A 109 1.45 -14.34 16.45
C ASN A 109 1.42 -14.13 14.92
N TYR A 110 1.20 -12.90 14.42
CA TYR A 110 0.94 -12.67 12.99
C TYR A 110 2.22 -12.40 12.18
N VAL A 111 3.24 -11.82 12.82
CA VAL A 111 4.49 -11.44 12.13
C VAL A 111 5.23 -12.66 11.58
N GLU A 112 5.37 -13.69 12.40
CA GLU A 112 6.03 -14.94 12.00
C GLU A 112 5.25 -15.64 10.89
N GLN A 113 3.92 -15.62 10.94
CA GLN A 113 3.06 -16.19 9.90
C GLN A 113 3.23 -15.47 8.55
N VAL A 114 3.23 -14.14 8.55
CA VAL A 114 3.41 -13.34 7.32
C VAL A 114 4.81 -13.53 6.72
N ARG A 115 5.82 -13.77 7.56
CA ARG A 115 7.22 -13.96 7.15
C ARG A 115 7.65 -15.42 7.07
N GLN A 116 6.71 -16.37 7.07
CA GLN A 116 7.02 -17.80 7.12
C GLN A 116 7.89 -18.29 5.94
N GLN A 117 7.87 -17.57 4.81
CA GLN A 117 8.68 -17.87 3.61
C GLN A 117 10.06 -17.18 3.63
N GLY A 118 10.38 -16.46 4.70
CA GLY A 118 11.59 -15.66 4.84
C GLY A 118 11.46 -14.24 4.31
N GLU A 119 12.39 -13.36 4.70
CA GLU A 119 12.32 -11.94 4.34
C GLU A 119 12.43 -11.68 2.84
N TYR A 120 13.14 -12.54 2.10
CA TYR A 120 13.25 -12.38 0.65
C TYR A 120 11.88 -12.52 -0.02
N GLU A 121 11.21 -13.66 0.18
CA GLU A 121 9.92 -13.97 -0.44
C GLU A 121 8.81 -13.08 0.07
N SER A 122 8.81 -12.79 1.38
CA SER A 122 7.73 -12.01 2.00
C SER A 122 7.89 -10.50 1.88
N LEU A 123 9.07 -9.95 1.55
CA LEU A 123 9.30 -8.50 1.56
C LEU A 123 9.93 -8.01 0.26
N HIS A 124 11.08 -8.57 -0.10
CA HIS A 124 11.92 -8.03 -1.17
C HIS A 124 11.41 -8.41 -2.56
N ARG A 125 10.92 -9.64 -2.70
CA ARG A 125 10.24 -10.10 -3.92
C ARG A 125 9.03 -9.24 -4.20
N ASP A 126 8.27 -8.95 -3.16
CA ASP A 126 7.09 -8.15 -3.30
C ASP A 126 7.45 -6.71 -3.71
N ILE A 127 8.47 -6.08 -3.10
CA ILE A 127 8.99 -4.76 -3.53
C ILE A 127 9.33 -4.76 -5.03
N ASN A 128 10.00 -5.81 -5.50
CA ASN A 128 10.36 -5.98 -6.90
C ASN A 128 9.13 -6.12 -7.81
N ILE A 129 8.05 -6.76 -7.34
CA ILE A 129 6.79 -6.84 -8.09
C ILE A 129 6.13 -5.45 -8.12
N GLY A 130 5.94 -4.82 -6.95
CA GLY A 130 5.24 -3.54 -6.83
C GLY A 130 5.92 -2.42 -7.61
N PHE A 131 7.25 -2.35 -7.60
CA PHE A 131 8.02 -1.29 -8.27
C PHE A 131 8.79 -1.77 -9.51
N GLY A 132 8.52 -2.98 -9.98
CA GLY A 132 9.11 -3.52 -11.19
C GLY A 132 8.67 -2.77 -12.45
N LYS A 133 9.08 -3.31 -13.60
CA LYS A 133 8.59 -2.84 -14.90
C LYS A 133 7.26 -3.51 -15.22
N TRP A 134 6.27 -2.71 -15.56
CA TRP A 134 4.95 -3.17 -15.97
C TRP A 134 4.67 -2.66 -17.38
N GLU A 135 4.04 -3.51 -18.19
CA GLU A 135 3.58 -3.16 -19.54
C GLU A 135 2.21 -2.48 -19.55
N TYR A 136 1.57 -2.42 -18.37
CA TYR A 136 0.24 -1.85 -18.18
C TYR A 136 0.19 -1.02 -16.89
N THR A 137 -0.86 -0.22 -16.80
CA THR A 137 -1.19 0.65 -15.68
C THR A 137 -2.59 0.31 -15.16
N PRO A 138 -2.95 0.67 -13.91
CA PRO A 138 -4.32 0.53 -13.43
C PRO A 138 -5.37 1.19 -14.34
N LEU A 139 -4.98 2.19 -15.14
CA LEU A 139 -5.86 2.87 -16.08
C LEU A 139 -6.36 1.95 -17.22
N ASP A 140 -5.65 0.86 -17.51
CA ASP A 140 -6.02 -0.11 -18.53
C ASP A 140 -7.11 -1.09 -18.04
N LEU A 141 -7.42 -1.06 -16.74
CA LEU A 141 -8.37 -1.98 -16.13
C LEU A 141 -9.81 -1.65 -16.56
N GLN A 142 -10.50 -2.67 -17.04
CA GLN A 142 -11.93 -2.62 -17.29
C GLN A 142 -12.71 -2.87 -16.00
N ASN A 143 -13.93 -2.35 -15.94
CA ASN A 143 -14.83 -2.61 -14.82
C ASN A 143 -15.04 -4.14 -14.67
N PRO A 144 -14.63 -4.76 -13.53
CA PRO A 144 -14.85 -6.18 -13.31
C PRO A 144 -16.31 -6.55 -13.05
N PHE A 145 -17.18 -5.55 -12.80
CA PHE A 145 -18.61 -5.70 -12.52
C PHE A 145 -19.46 -4.84 -13.48
N PRO A 146 -19.46 -5.14 -14.79
CA PRO A 146 -20.16 -4.32 -15.78
C PRO A 146 -21.69 -4.39 -15.67
N ASN A 147 -22.24 -5.39 -14.98
CA ASN A 147 -23.67 -5.60 -14.79
C ASN A 147 -24.14 -5.19 -13.38
N ASN A 148 -23.31 -4.45 -12.62
CA ASN A 148 -23.56 -4.07 -11.22
C ASN A 148 -23.79 -5.26 -10.28
N GLU A 149 -23.19 -6.41 -10.60
CA GLU A 149 -23.15 -7.60 -9.76
C GLU A 149 -22.22 -7.45 -8.54
N GLY A 150 -21.40 -6.40 -8.55
CA GLY A 150 -20.56 -5.97 -7.44
C GLY A 150 -20.00 -4.58 -7.67
N SER A 151 -19.14 -4.13 -6.76
CA SER A 151 -18.54 -2.80 -6.81
C SER A 151 -17.07 -2.83 -6.38
N VAL A 152 -16.27 -1.91 -6.93
CA VAL A 152 -14.87 -1.74 -6.52
C VAL A 152 -14.74 -0.46 -5.72
N HIS A 153 -14.17 -0.56 -4.53
CA HIS A 153 -13.95 0.56 -3.62
C HIS A 153 -12.46 0.79 -3.42
N LEU A 154 -12.02 2.04 -3.47
CA LEU A 154 -10.65 2.43 -3.17
C LEU A 154 -10.67 3.41 -2.01
N TRP A 155 -10.03 3.05 -0.90
CA TRP A 155 -9.97 3.84 0.32
C TRP A 155 -8.56 4.37 0.54
N GLN A 156 -8.43 5.65 0.89
CA GLN A 156 -7.15 6.30 1.10
C GLN A 156 -7.26 7.36 2.21
N GLY A 157 -6.32 7.36 3.14
CA GLY A 157 -6.14 8.48 4.07
C GLY A 157 -5.42 9.64 3.37
N ASP A 158 -5.89 10.88 3.57
CA ASP A 158 -5.27 12.07 2.96
C ASP A 158 -3.97 12.51 3.65
N GLU A 159 -3.70 12.02 4.86
CA GLU A 159 -2.45 12.19 5.61
C GLU A 159 -1.54 10.94 5.56
N ASP A 160 -1.80 9.99 4.66
CA ASP A 160 -0.96 8.80 4.48
C ASP A 160 0.44 9.17 3.97
N ILE A 161 1.43 9.00 4.84
CA ILE A 161 2.85 9.28 4.54
C ILE A 161 3.51 8.12 3.78
N MET A 162 3.01 6.88 3.96
CA MET A 162 3.56 5.71 3.28
C MET A 162 3.15 5.68 1.81
N VAL A 163 1.91 6.03 1.52
CA VAL A 163 1.34 6.04 0.17
C VAL A 163 0.68 7.41 -0.08
N PRO A 164 1.42 8.35 -0.68
CA PRO A 164 0.89 9.65 -1.07
C PRO A 164 -0.40 9.55 -1.90
N VAL A 165 -1.42 10.29 -1.47
CA VAL A 165 -2.77 10.31 -2.07
C VAL A 165 -2.79 10.79 -3.53
N THR A 166 -1.77 11.54 -3.97
CA THR A 166 -1.71 12.23 -5.27
C THR A 166 -2.05 11.31 -6.45
N LEU A 167 -1.42 10.14 -6.53
CA LEU A 167 -1.65 9.23 -7.66
C LEU A 167 -2.97 8.46 -7.54
N GLN A 168 -3.45 8.21 -6.32
CA GLN A 168 -4.75 7.56 -6.14
C GLN A 168 -5.92 8.42 -6.60
N ARG A 169 -5.86 9.73 -6.33
CA ARG A 169 -6.82 10.70 -6.87
C ARG A 169 -6.86 10.64 -8.39
N TYR A 170 -5.70 10.59 -9.05
CA TYR A 170 -5.62 10.50 -10.50
C TYR A 170 -6.18 9.19 -11.04
N ILE A 171 -5.81 8.05 -10.45
CA ILE A 171 -6.31 6.73 -10.85
C ILE A 171 -7.82 6.66 -10.70
N ALA A 172 -8.37 7.05 -9.55
CA ALA A 172 -9.80 7.06 -9.28
C ALA A 172 -10.58 7.97 -10.25
N GLN A 173 -10.05 9.14 -10.57
CA GLN A 173 -10.68 10.06 -11.53
C GLN A 173 -10.78 9.48 -12.95
N ASN A 174 -9.82 8.63 -13.34
CA ASN A 174 -9.78 8.01 -14.67
C ASN A 174 -10.47 6.64 -14.73
N LEU A 175 -10.83 6.06 -13.58
CA LEU A 175 -11.57 4.80 -13.48
C LEU A 175 -12.96 5.05 -12.88
N PRO A 176 -13.96 5.49 -13.66
CA PRO A 176 -15.25 5.92 -13.14
C PRO A 176 -16.08 4.81 -12.48
N TRP A 177 -15.68 3.55 -12.67
CA TRP A 177 -16.27 2.38 -12.01
C TRP A 177 -15.69 2.12 -10.60
N VAL A 178 -14.63 2.83 -10.21
CA VAL A 178 -14.07 2.77 -8.85
C VAL A 178 -14.78 3.79 -7.96
N HIS A 179 -15.35 3.32 -6.86
CA HIS A 179 -15.86 4.18 -5.79
C HIS A 179 -14.70 4.61 -4.89
N TYR A 180 -14.24 5.85 -5.05
CA TYR A 180 -13.14 6.40 -4.25
C TYR A 180 -13.64 7.01 -2.94
N HIS A 181 -12.97 6.65 -1.84
CA HIS A 181 -13.23 7.07 -0.48
C HIS A 181 -11.95 7.68 0.11
N GLU A 182 -11.91 9.00 0.18
CA GLU A 182 -10.81 9.72 0.82
C GLU A 182 -11.19 10.11 2.25
N LEU A 183 -10.36 9.71 3.20
CA LEU A 183 -10.60 9.93 4.63
C LEU A 183 -9.75 11.09 5.14
N SER A 184 -10.41 12.18 5.53
CA SER A 184 -9.71 13.38 5.99
C SER A 184 -9.06 13.19 7.36
N GLY A 185 -7.85 13.70 7.52
CA GLY A 185 -7.03 13.59 8.73
C GLY A 185 -6.58 12.15 9.03
N SER A 186 -6.67 11.25 8.05
CA SER A 186 -6.42 9.83 8.25
C SER A 186 -5.12 9.38 7.60
N GLY A 187 -4.40 8.51 8.29
CA GLY A 187 -3.13 7.96 7.84
C GLY A 187 -3.26 6.62 7.13
N HIS A 188 -2.15 5.90 7.00
CA HIS A 188 -2.15 4.55 6.40
C HIS A 188 -2.93 3.54 7.25
N LEU A 189 -3.02 3.75 8.56
CA LEU A 189 -3.59 2.82 9.54
C LEU A 189 -5.07 3.05 9.79
N PHE A 190 -5.72 3.87 8.96
CA PHE A 190 -7.14 4.15 9.02
C PHE A 190 -8.04 2.92 9.18
N PRO A 191 -7.74 1.70 8.65
CA PRO A 191 -8.61 0.54 8.86
C PRO A 191 -8.70 0.13 10.34
N HIS A 192 -7.71 0.49 11.16
CA HIS A 192 -7.67 0.21 12.59
C HIS A 192 -8.35 1.27 13.46
N ALA A 193 -8.82 2.37 12.87
CA ALA A 193 -9.67 3.31 13.58
C ALA A 193 -11.04 2.69 13.90
N ASP A 194 -11.62 3.10 15.02
CA ASP A 194 -12.85 2.50 15.54
C ASP A 194 -14.00 2.66 14.51
N GLY A 195 -14.66 1.55 14.15
CA GLY A 195 -15.78 1.52 13.21
C GLY A 195 -15.42 1.56 11.72
N VAL A 196 -14.17 1.84 11.34
CA VAL A 196 -13.77 1.97 9.92
C VAL A 196 -13.78 0.63 9.20
N SER A 197 -13.15 -0.41 9.76
CA SER A 197 -13.18 -1.77 9.19
C SER A 197 -14.61 -2.30 9.03
N GLU A 198 -15.48 -2.06 10.02
CA GLU A 198 -16.89 -2.46 9.96
C GLU A 198 -17.62 -1.73 8.81
N THR A 199 -17.36 -0.43 8.65
CA THR A 199 -17.92 0.37 7.56
C THR A 199 -17.49 -0.16 6.19
N ILE A 200 -16.20 -0.46 6.02
CA ILE A 200 -15.67 -1.03 4.77
C ILE A 200 -16.36 -2.35 4.45
N ILE A 201 -16.47 -3.26 5.43
CA ILE A 201 -17.10 -4.58 5.25
C ILE A 201 -18.59 -4.44 4.93
N LYS A 202 -19.33 -3.59 5.67
CA LYS A 202 -20.75 -3.34 5.42
C LYS A 202 -21.00 -2.82 4.01
N LEU A 203 -20.17 -1.87 3.58
CA LEU A 203 -20.26 -1.28 2.25
C LEU A 203 -19.94 -2.30 1.16
N LEU A 204 -18.92 -3.14 1.36
CA LEU A 204 -18.57 -4.24 0.46
C LEU A 204 -19.68 -5.29 0.35
N LEU A 205 -20.41 -5.56 1.43
CA LEU A 205 -21.49 -6.55 1.48
C LEU A 205 -22.87 -5.97 1.11
N GLY A 206 -22.97 -4.66 0.88
CA GLY A 206 -24.26 -3.99 0.64
C GLY A 206 -25.22 -4.00 1.85
N VAL A 207 -24.69 -4.20 3.07
CA VAL A 207 -25.49 -4.25 4.31
C VAL A 207 -25.51 -2.86 4.94
N LYS A 208 -26.71 -2.33 5.21
CA LYS A 208 -26.90 -1.06 5.94
C LYS A 208 -26.81 -1.26 7.45
#